data_AF-A0A9P0Q006-F1
#
_entry.id   AF-A0A9P0Q006-F1
#
_cell.length_a   1.000
_cell.length_b   1.000
_cell.length_c   1.000
_cell.angle_alpha   90.00
_cell.angle_beta   90.00
_cell.angle_gamma   90.00
#
_symmetry.space_group_name_H-M   'P 1'
#
loop_
_entity.id
_entity.type
_entity.pdbx_description
1 polymer ?
#
loop_
_entity_poly.entity_id
_entity_poly.type
_entity_poly.pdbx_seq_one_letter_code
_entity_poly.pdbx_strand_id
1 'polypeptide(L)'
;MVTEMRLSNNLLISKVQELQSNLNSHSASKKDVAVFVPGSGEQQTSQTYSSVLKRNTGNESPVLLVKTKDGKSQHDVMKILTKAINPAEFNICFNGTKRIKNGAAVFCNEAADLEKLKNIVTSKLGNKYTVDQSQNLNPRIMIRNVKLDNQTDSSLIDNFISANDLDGFDASDIKIVVKLKSAVKDHHNLVLEVAEKTPSG
;
A
#
# COMPACT_ATOMS: atom_id res chain seq x y z
N MET A 1 30.28 51.46 26.12
CA MET A 1 30.18 49.98 26.11
C MET A 1 28.77 49.44 26.41
N VAL A 2 28.02 49.98 27.38
CA VAL A 2 26.65 49.47 27.72
C VAL A 2 25.58 49.79 26.65
N THR A 3 25.74 50.89 25.91
CA THR A 3 24.79 51.34 24.89
C THR A 3 24.85 50.53 23.59
N GLU A 4 26.05 50.16 23.13
CA GLU A 4 26.23 49.32 21.94
C GLU A 4 25.71 47.89 22.17
N MET A 5 25.87 47.37 23.39
CA MET A 5 25.35 46.06 23.76
C MET A 5 23.82 46.02 23.74
N ARG A 6 23.16 47.13 24.15
CA ARG A 6 21.70 47.27 24.07
C ARG A 6 21.19 47.37 22.63
N LEU A 7 21.91 48.09 21.77
CA LEU A 7 21.60 48.16 20.33
C LEU A 7 21.69 46.80 19.65
N SER A 8 22.75 46.04 19.94
CA SER A 8 22.94 44.70 19.38
C SER A 8 21.85 43.72 19.84
N ASN A 9 21.46 43.80 21.12
CA ASN A 9 20.42 42.92 21.66
C ASN A 9 19.04 43.24 21.08
N ASN A 10 18.70 44.52 20.90
CA ASN A 10 17.44 44.92 20.26
C ASN A 10 17.38 44.49 18.77
N LEU A 11 18.51 44.54 18.07
CA LEU A 11 18.59 44.09 16.67
C LEU A 11 18.39 42.58 16.54
N LEU A 12 18.95 41.80 17.48
CA LEU A 12 18.75 40.35 17.55
C LEU A 12 17.29 39.99 17.82
N ILE A 13 16.63 40.68 18.76
CA ILE A 13 15.22 40.45 19.07
C ILE A 13 14.33 40.71 17.85
N SER A 14 14.60 41.79 17.10
CA SER A 14 13.88 42.12 15.86
C SER A 14 14.02 41.02 14.80
N LYS A 15 15.24 40.53 14.57
CA LYS A 15 15.51 39.44 13.61
C LYS A 15 14.83 38.12 13.98
N VAL A 16 14.75 37.80 15.27
CA VAL A 16 14.07 36.58 15.74
C VAL A 16 12.56 36.68 15.50
N GLN A 17 11.95 37.84 15.71
CA GLN A 17 10.52 38.05 15.41
C GLN A 17 10.22 37.97 13.91
N GLU A 18 11.10 38.49 13.05
CA GLU A 18 10.96 38.42 11.60
C GLU A 18 11.06 36.98 11.06
N LEU A 19 11.94 36.15 11.63
CA LEU A 19 12.03 34.73 11.27
C LEU A 19 10.80 33.93 11.69
N GLN A 20 10.21 34.26 12.84
CA GLN A 20 8.99 33.60 13.33
C GLN A 20 7.75 33.98 12.52
N SER A 21 7.64 35.22 12.03
CA SER A 21 6.53 35.62 11.16
C SER A 21 6.60 34.95 9.77
N ASN A 22 7.81 34.77 9.23
CA ASN A 22 8.03 34.09 7.95
C ASN A 22 7.74 32.58 7.99
N LEU A 23 7.94 31.92 9.14
CA LEU A 23 7.60 30.50 9.31
C LEU A 23 6.08 30.28 9.39
N ASN A 24 5.34 31.20 10.00
CA ASN A 24 3.89 31.07 10.15
C ASN A 24 3.12 31.36 8.86
N SER A 25 3.68 32.14 7.92
CA SER A 25 3.07 32.40 6.61
C SER A 25 3.20 31.24 5.61
N HIS A 26 4.04 30.23 5.88
CA HIS A 26 4.25 29.07 5.02
C HIS A 26 3.41 27.82 5.39
N SER A 27 2.53 27.91 6.39
CA SER A 27 1.72 26.76 6.86
C SER A 27 0.25 26.77 6.44
N ALA A 28 -0.19 27.73 5.63
CA ALA A 28 -1.59 27.85 5.21
C ALA A 28 -1.76 27.96 3.68
N SER A 29 -1.50 26.88 2.95
CA SER A 29 -2.27 26.51 1.73
C SER A 29 -1.74 25.19 1.14
N LYS A 30 -2.42 24.08 1.43
CA LYS A 30 -2.46 22.92 0.53
C LYS A 30 -3.91 22.65 0.18
N LYS A 31 -4.41 23.40 -0.80
CA LYS A 31 -5.46 22.94 -1.71
C LYS A 31 -4.81 22.89 -3.08
N ASP A 32 -4.39 21.70 -3.48
CA ASP A 32 -3.93 21.40 -4.83
C ASP A 32 -5.14 21.50 -5.78
N VAL A 33 -5.42 22.72 -6.24
CA VAL A 33 -6.15 22.96 -7.49
C VAL A 33 -5.08 23.05 -8.55
N ALA A 34 -4.96 22.00 -9.36
CA ALA A 34 -4.06 21.99 -10.50
C ALA A 34 -4.53 23.03 -11.53
N VAL A 35 -3.92 24.20 -11.51
CA VAL A 35 -3.99 25.17 -12.61
C VAL A 35 -2.83 24.85 -13.55
N PHE A 36 -3.16 24.44 -14.77
CA PHE A 36 -2.20 24.22 -15.84
C PHE A 36 -1.61 25.57 -16.29
N VAL A 37 -0.30 25.72 -16.12
CA VAL A 37 0.48 26.84 -16.68
C VAL A 37 1.55 26.25 -17.59
N PRO A 38 1.56 26.53 -18.91
CA PRO A 38 2.59 26.04 -19.80
C PRO A 38 3.78 27.01 -19.77
N GLY A 39 4.94 26.57 -19.27
CA GLY A 39 6.15 27.38 -19.35
C GLY A 39 7.35 26.85 -18.57
N SER A 40 8.31 26.29 -19.32
CA SER A 40 9.73 26.07 -19.02
C SER A 40 10.13 25.12 -17.87
N GLY A 41 10.85 24.04 -18.26
CA GLY A 41 12.05 23.62 -17.53
C GLY A 41 11.95 22.35 -16.68
N GLU A 42 11.68 21.21 -17.30
CA GLU A 42 12.22 19.86 -17.07
C GLU A 42 11.22 18.87 -17.68
N GLN A 43 11.63 18.14 -18.71
CA GLN A 43 10.84 17.05 -19.27
C GLN A 43 10.71 15.94 -18.22
N GLN A 44 9.75 16.09 -17.30
CA GLN A 44 9.16 14.95 -16.63
C GLN A 44 8.58 14.07 -17.73
N THR A 45 9.31 13.03 -18.10
CA THR A 45 8.78 11.97 -18.95
C THR A 45 7.49 11.49 -18.30
N SER A 46 6.36 11.79 -18.94
CA SER A 46 5.04 11.34 -18.50
C SER A 46 5.10 9.84 -18.29
N GLN A 47 5.05 9.40 -17.03
CA GLN A 47 5.04 8.00 -16.69
C GLN A 47 3.68 7.45 -17.10
N THR A 48 3.66 6.55 -18.07
CA THR A 48 2.43 5.85 -18.45
C THR A 48 1.91 5.06 -17.26
N TYR A 49 0.59 4.88 -17.16
CA TYR A 49 -0.02 4.08 -16.08
C TYR A 49 0.63 2.68 -15.97
N SER A 50 0.93 2.07 -17.12
CA SER A 50 1.64 0.79 -17.21
C SER A 50 3.07 0.81 -16.63
N SER A 51 3.77 1.95 -16.71
CA SER A 51 5.11 2.11 -16.09
C SER A 51 5.08 2.23 -14.57
N VAL A 52 3.93 2.62 -14.00
CA VAL A 52 3.70 2.63 -12.54
C VAL A 52 3.47 1.20 -12.05
N LEU A 53 2.70 0.40 -12.79
CA LEU A 53 2.41 -0.99 -12.45
C LEU A 53 3.64 -1.93 -12.58
N LYS A 54 4.60 -1.59 -13.43
CA LYS A 54 5.85 -2.36 -13.61
C LYS A 54 6.87 -2.16 -12.47
N ARG A 55 6.64 -1.20 -11.57
CA ARG A 55 7.51 -1.01 -10.40
C ARG A 55 7.10 -2.04 -9.33
N ASN A 56 7.92 -3.07 -9.18
CA ASN A 56 8.02 -3.99 -8.03
C ASN A 56 7.38 -5.39 -8.07
N THR A 57 6.97 -5.95 -9.20
CA THR A 57 6.58 -7.38 -9.20
C THR A 57 7.76 -8.36 -9.06
N GLY A 58 9.00 -7.91 -9.32
CA GLY A 58 10.19 -8.78 -9.32
C GLY A 58 10.95 -8.93 -8.00
N ASN A 59 10.63 -8.14 -6.96
CA ASN A 59 11.39 -8.08 -5.70
C ASN A 59 10.50 -8.15 -4.45
N GLU A 60 9.31 -8.75 -4.54
CA GLU A 60 8.51 -8.99 -3.33
C GLU A 60 9.06 -10.22 -2.62
N SER A 61 9.88 -9.97 -1.59
CA SER A 61 10.33 -11.02 -0.68
C SER A 61 9.12 -11.79 -0.13
N PRO A 62 9.06 -13.13 -0.27
CA PRO A 62 7.94 -13.91 0.22
C PRO A 62 7.70 -13.65 1.72
N VAL A 63 6.47 -13.28 2.08
CA VAL A 63 6.13 -12.87 3.45
C VAL A 63 5.23 -13.88 4.15
N LEU A 64 5.67 -14.34 5.33
CA LEU A 64 4.84 -15.13 6.24
C LEU A 64 4.15 -14.22 7.25
N LEU A 65 2.84 -14.35 7.39
CA LEU A 65 2.00 -13.61 8.34
C LEU A 65 1.61 -14.53 9.50
N VAL A 66 1.96 -14.13 10.71
CA VAL A 66 1.62 -14.86 11.94
C VAL A 66 0.73 -13.98 12.80
N LYS A 67 -0.54 -14.36 12.94
CA LYS A 67 -1.55 -13.59 13.69
C LYS A 67 -2.08 -14.40 14.86
N THR A 68 -2.39 -13.73 15.96
CA THR A 68 -3.05 -14.38 17.10
C THR A 68 -4.55 -14.56 16.84
N LYS A 69 -5.10 -15.70 17.28
CA LYS A 69 -6.56 -15.93 17.23
C LYS A 69 -7.30 -15.18 18.35
N ASP A 70 -6.62 -14.92 19.46
CA ASP A 70 -7.23 -14.41 20.70
C ASP A 70 -7.01 -12.89 20.92
N GLY A 71 -6.68 -12.12 19.88
CA GLY A 71 -6.50 -10.66 19.97
C GLY A 71 -5.31 -10.17 20.82
N LYS A 72 -4.37 -11.05 21.20
CA LYS A 72 -3.13 -10.70 21.92
C LYS A 72 -2.31 -9.58 21.26
N SER A 73 -1.49 -8.90 22.07
CA SER A 73 -0.68 -7.79 21.60
C SER A 73 0.37 -8.25 20.58
N GLN A 74 0.58 -7.42 19.56
CA GLN A 74 1.62 -7.58 18.52
C GLN A 74 3.03 -7.78 19.11
N HIS A 75 3.31 -7.23 20.30
CA HIS A 75 4.59 -7.40 20.97
C HIS A 75 4.78 -8.84 21.49
N ASP A 76 3.72 -9.44 22.04
CA ASP A 76 3.77 -10.80 22.57
C ASP A 76 3.94 -11.81 21.44
N VAL A 77 3.25 -11.60 20.31
CA VAL A 77 3.40 -12.46 19.12
C VAL A 77 4.84 -12.44 18.63
N MET A 78 5.45 -11.26 18.49
CA MET A 78 6.86 -11.12 18.09
C MET A 78 7.82 -11.83 19.04
N LYS A 79 7.65 -11.65 20.35
CA LYS A 79 8.51 -12.26 21.37
C LYS A 79 8.40 -13.78 21.38
N ILE A 80 7.20 -14.31 21.14
CA ILE A 80 6.98 -15.76 21.04
C ILE A 80 7.61 -16.29 19.75
N LEU A 81 7.45 -15.57 18.64
CA LEU A 81 7.99 -15.96 17.35
C LEU A 81 9.52 -16.05 17.37
N THR A 82 10.20 -15.03 17.89
CA THR A 82 11.67 -15.01 17.99
C THR A 82 12.22 -16.04 19.00
N LYS A 83 11.42 -16.45 19.98
CA LYS A 83 11.79 -17.53 20.91
C LYS A 83 11.54 -18.92 20.33
N ALA A 84 10.47 -19.10 19.54
CA ALA A 84 10.08 -20.38 18.99
C ALA A 84 10.91 -20.76 17.75
N ILE A 85 11.50 -19.77 17.08
CA ILE A 85 12.21 -19.92 15.81
C ILE A 85 13.65 -19.46 16.00
N ASN A 86 14.57 -20.41 15.93
CA ASN A 86 16.00 -20.13 15.83
C ASN A 86 16.42 -20.28 14.35
N PRO A 87 16.71 -19.20 13.62
CA PRO A 87 16.98 -19.26 12.18
C PRO A 87 18.18 -20.16 11.83
N ALA A 88 19.20 -20.18 12.69
CA ALA A 88 20.41 -20.98 12.50
C ALA A 88 20.16 -22.48 12.67
N GLU A 89 19.23 -22.88 13.54
CA GLU A 89 18.87 -24.28 13.78
C GLU A 89 18.18 -24.91 12.56
N PHE A 90 17.36 -24.12 11.86
CA PHE A 90 16.56 -24.59 10.74
C PHE A 90 17.16 -24.26 9.36
N ASN A 91 18.31 -23.60 9.33
CA ASN A 91 18.97 -23.12 8.11
C ASN A 91 18.00 -22.31 7.21
N ILE A 92 17.33 -21.32 7.81
CA ILE A 92 16.36 -20.45 7.13
C ILE A 92 16.92 -19.03 7.09
N CYS A 93 16.93 -18.43 5.89
CA CYS A 93 17.33 -17.05 5.69
C CYS A 93 16.10 -16.15 5.53
N PHE A 94 15.94 -15.19 6.45
CA PHE A 94 14.92 -14.15 6.32
C PHE A 94 15.54 -12.76 6.56
N ASN A 95 15.10 -11.78 5.76
CA ASN A 95 15.58 -10.39 5.76
C ASN A 95 15.16 -9.61 7.01
N GLY A 96 14.05 -10.01 7.63
CA GLY A 96 13.62 -9.39 8.87
C GLY A 96 12.18 -9.70 9.24
N THR A 97 11.72 -8.99 10.26
CA THR A 97 10.37 -9.13 10.81
C THR A 97 9.76 -7.77 11.06
N LYS A 98 8.46 -7.62 10.77
CA LYS A 98 7.70 -6.39 11.01
C LYS A 98 6.46 -6.70 11.84
N ARG A 99 6.11 -5.78 12.74
CA ARG A 99 4.87 -5.86 13.52
C ARG A 99 3.68 -5.50 12.63
N ILE A 100 2.60 -6.28 12.72
CA ILE A 100 1.34 -6.04 12.02
C ILE A 100 0.17 -6.08 13.01
N LYS A 101 -1.02 -5.65 12.57
CA LYS A 101 -2.22 -5.73 13.40
C LYS A 101 -2.43 -7.17 13.88
N ASN A 102 -2.46 -7.34 15.20
CA ASN A 102 -2.64 -8.62 15.90
C ASN A 102 -1.57 -9.67 15.54
N GLY A 103 -0.35 -9.27 15.16
CA GLY A 103 0.64 -10.25 14.74
C GLY A 103 1.99 -9.72 14.30
N ALA A 104 2.68 -10.57 13.54
CA ALA A 104 4.00 -10.36 12.97
C ALA A 104 4.02 -10.78 11.49
N ALA A 105 4.84 -10.11 10.69
CA ALA A 105 5.20 -10.48 9.33
C ALA A 105 6.70 -10.83 9.29
N VAL A 106 7.05 -11.92 8.62
CA VAL A 106 8.44 -12.38 8.43
C VAL A 106 8.76 -12.38 6.93
N PHE A 107 9.80 -11.66 6.54
CA PHE A 107 10.21 -11.49 5.14
C PHE A 107 11.31 -12.48 4.81
N CYS A 108 10.99 -13.53 4.06
CA CYS A 108 11.95 -14.55 3.64
C CYS A 108 12.65 -14.13 2.35
N ASN A 109 13.88 -14.61 2.14
CA ASN A 109 14.63 -14.28 0.92
C ASN A 109 14.12 -15.08 -0.27
N GLU A 110 13.75 -16.34 -0.01
CA GLU A 110 13.33 -17.31 -1.02
C GLU A 110 12.00 -17.96 -0.62
N ALA A 111 11.24 -18.41 -1.62
CA ALA A 111 9.96 -19.08 -1.39
C ALA A 111 10.13 -20.41 -0.64
N ALA A 112 11.22 -21.14 -0.90
CA ALA A 112 11.55 -22.39 -0.21
C ALA A 112 11.73 -22.17 1.31
N ASP A 113 12.36 -21.06 1.69
CA ASP A 113 12.57 -20.70 3.10
C ASP A 113 11.25 -20.28 3.77
N LEU A 114 10.36 -19.62 3.04
CA LEU A 114 9.02 -19.33 3.52
C LEU A 114 8.23 -20.62 3.81
N GLU A 115 8.28 -21.62 2.92
CA GLU A 115 7.57 -22.88 3.14
C GLU A 115 8.10 -23.64 4.36
N LYS A 116 9.43 -23.75 4.50
CA LYS A 116 10.04 -24.34 5.70
C LYS A 116 9.59 -23.60 6.96
N LEU A 117 9.67 -22.27 6.94
CA LEU A 117 9.28 -21.44 8.06
C LEU A 117 7.80 -21.64 8.41
N LYS A 118 6.92 -21.64 7.40
CA LYS A 118 5.48 -21.90 7.56
C LYS A 118 5.23 -23.23 8.26
N ASN A 119 5.90 -24.30 7.83
CA ASN A 119 5.76 -25.63 8.44
C ASN A 119 6.22 -25.66 9.91
N ILE A 120 7.33 -25.00 10.22
CA ILE A 120 7.85 -24.90 11.60
C ILE A 120 6.93 -24.07 12.49
N VAL A 121 6.49 -22.91 12.03
CA VAL A 121 5.59 -22.05 12.81
C VAL A 121 4.25 -22.75 13.00
N THR A 122 3.72 -23.41 11.97
CA THR A 122 2.44 -24.12 12.05
C THR A 122 2.53 -25.30 13.03
N SER A 123 3.59 -26.09 12.98
CA SER A 123 3.78 -27.22 13.91
C SER A 123 3.96 -26.77 15.37
N LYS A 124 4.69 -25.69 15.62
CA LYS A 124 4.92 -25.19 17.00
C LYS A 124 3.77 -24.33 17.54
N LEU A 125 3.11 -23.54 16.69
CA LEU A 125 2.23 -22.43 17.11
C LEU A 125 0.84 -22.45 16.45
N GLY A 126 0.56 -23.30 15.45
CA GLY A 126 -0.67 -23.27 14.64
C GLY A 126 -1.98 -23.47 15.41
N ASN A 127 -1.94 -24.03 16.62
CA ASN A 127 -3.10 -24.14 17.48
C ASN A 127 -3.58 -22.75 17.97
N LYS A 128 -2.64 -21.89 18.38
CA LYS A 128 -2.92 -20.57 19.00
C LYS A 128 -2.85 -19.41 18.02
N TYR A 129 -2.24 -19.62 16.86
CA TYR A 129 -1.96 -18.60 15.87
C TYR A 129 -2.44 -19.03 14.49
N THR A 130 -2.84 -18.06 13.68
CA THR A 130 -3.07 -18.23 12.25
C THR A 130 -1.76 -17.93 11.53
N VAL A 131 -1.34 -18.85 10.67
CA VAL A 131 -0.07 -18.78 9.92
C VAL A 131 -0.42 -18.79 8.44
N ASP A 132 -0.39 -17.61 7.83
CA ASP A 132 -0.76 -17.40 6.43
C ASP A 132 0.45 -16.92 5.64
N GLN A 133 0.46 -17.18 4.33
CA GLN A 133 1.38 -16.53 3.41
C GLN A 133 0.73 -15.26 2.87
N SER A 134 1.50 -14.18 2.73
CA SER A 134 1.02 -13.00 2.01
C SER A 134 0.74 -13.38 0.57
N GLN A 135 -0.51 -13.23 0.16
CA GLN A 135 -0.91 -13.43 -1.23
C GLN A 135 -0.68 -12.12 -1.98
N ASN A 136 -0.15 -12.24 -3.19
CA ASN A 136 -0.16 -11.13 -4.13
C ASN A 136 -1.61 -10.78 -4.39
N LEU A 137 -1.96 -9.52 -4.20
CA LEU A 137 -3.28 -9.04 -4.54
C LEU A 137 -3.28 -8.79 -6.05
N ASN A 138 -4.28 -9.36 -6.73
CA ASN A 138 -4.57 -9.02 -8.11
C ASN A 138 -4.69 -7.49 -8.27
N PRO A 139 -4.18 -6.91 -9.37
CA PRO A 139 -4.31 -5.49 -9.65
C PRO A 139 -5.75 -4.99 -9.51
N ARG A 140 -5.93 -3.84 -8.85
CA ARG A 140 -7.25 -3.23 -8.64
C ARG A 140 -7.35 -1.84 -9.25
N ILE A 141 -8.46 -1.59 -9.93
CA ILE A 141 -8.78 -0.31 -10.58
C ILE A 141 -10.09 0.21 -9.99
N MET A 142 -10.13 1.49 -9.61
CA MET A 142 -11.35 2.15 -9.18
C MET A 142 -11.94 2.98 -10.32
N ILE A 143 -13.15 2.61 -10.77
CA ILE A 143 -13.95 3.39 -11.70
C ILE A 143 -14.93 4.24 -10.90
N ARG A 144 -14.91 5.55 -11.11
CA ARG A 144 -15.74 6.50 -10.34
C ARG A 144 -17.02 6.84 -11.06
N ASN A 145 -18.07 7.15 -10.29
CA ASN A 145 -19.34 7.71 -10.77
C ASN A 145 -20.02 6.87 -11.87
N VAL A 146 -20.02 5.55 -11.74
CA VAL A 146 -20.72 4.64 -12.64
C VAL A 146 -22.21 4.63 -12.30
N LYS A 147 -23.06 4.90 -13.28
CA LYS A 147 -24.52 4.81 -13.13
C LYS A 147 -24.93 3.34 -13.23
N LEU A 148 -25.60 2.82 -12.19
CA LEU A 148 -26.03 1.42 -12.15
C LEU A 148 -27.53 1.33 -12.44
N ASP A 149 -27.90 1.32 -13.72
CA ASP A 149 -29.31 1.22 -14.16
C ASP A 149 -29.79 -0.24 -14.13
N ASN A 150 -29.92 -0.83 -12.94
CA ASN A 150 -30.36 -2.24 -12.73
C ASN A 150 -29.50 -3.32 -13.43
N GLN A 151 -28.30 -2.98 -13.87
CA GLN A 151 -27.40 -3.90 -14.55
C GLN A 151 -26.83 -4.94 -13.58
N THR A 152 -26.67 -6.17 -14.07
CA THR A 152 -25.96 -7.24 -13.36
C THR A 152 -24.46 -7.04 -13.47
N ASP A 153 -23.69 -7.64 -12.55
CA ASP A 153 -22.23 -7.53 -12.56
C ASP A 153 -21.62 -8.06 -13.86
N SER A 154 -22.13 -9.18 -14.37
CA SER A 154 -21.71 -9.72 -15.67
C SER A 154 -21.91 -8.69 -16.78
N SER A 155 -23.10 -8.12 -16.90
CA SER A 155 -23.39 -7.16 -17.97
C SER A 155 -22.54 -5.89 -17.88
N LEU A 156 -22.18 -5.44 -16.67
CA LEU A 156 -21.28 -4.31 -16.48
C LEU A 156 -19.85 -4.63 -16.93
N ILE A 157 -19.38 -5.83 -16.62
CA ILE A 157 -18.05 -6.30 -17.02
C ILE A 157 -17.98 -6.48 -18.53
N ASP A 158 -18.99 -7.10 -19.15
CA ASP A 158 -19.06 -7.30 -20.60
C ASP A 158 -19.07 -5.96 -21.35
N ASN A 159 -19.83 -4.99 -20.85
CA ASN A 159 -19.83 -3.63 -21.38
C ASN A 159 -18.47 -2.95 -21.22
N PHE A 160 -17.78 -3.15 -20.09
CA PHE A 160 -16.44 -2.61 -19.85
C PHE A 160 -15.41 -3.20 -20.80
N ILE A 161 -15.42 -4.53 -21.01
CA ILE A 161 -14.53 -5.23 -21.95
C ILE A 161 -14.76 -4.69 -23.37
N SER A 162 -16.03 -4.66 -23.80
CA SER A 162 -16.41 -4.23 -25.15
C SER A 162 -16.09 -2.76 -25.41
N ALA A 163 -16.27 -1.87 -24.43
CA ALA A 163 -16.05 -0.44 -24.60
C ALA A 163 -14.57 -0.03 -24.60
N ASN A 164 -13.66 -0.93 -24.18
CA ASN A 164 -12.23 -0.66 -24.09
C ASN A 164 -11.39 -1.56 -25.00
N ASP A 165 -12.02 -2.26 -25.96
CA ASP A 165 -11.36 -3.18 -26.91
C ASP A 165 -10.41 -4.18 -26.23
N LEU A 166 -10.84 -4.74 -25.09
CA LEU A 166 -10.04 -5.67 -24.29
C LEU A 166 -10.17 -7.11 -24.82
N ASP A 167 -9.87 -7.29 -26.11
CA ASP A 167 -9.97 -8.58 -26.79
C ASP A 167 -9.10 -9.64 -26.10
N GLY A 168 -9.71 -10.77 -25.78
CA GLY A 168 -9.06 -11.88 -25.06
C GLY A 168 -9.17 -11.82 -23.54
N PHE A 169 -9.87 -10.83 -22.98
CA PHE A 169 -10.41 -10.90 -21.62
C PHE A 169 -11.85 -11.42 -21.66
N ASP A 170 -12.23 -12.20 -20.66
CA ASP A 170 -13.61 -12.59 -20.43
C ASP A 170 -14.11 -12.15 -19.04
N ALA A 171 -15.40 -12.38 -18.77
CA ALA A 171 -16.02 -12.01 -17.50
C ALA A 171 -15.43 -12.75 -16.28
N SER A 172 -14.63 -13.81 -16.47
CA SER A 172 -13.90 -14.50 -15.40
C SER A 172 -12.56 -13.84 -15.07
N ASP A 173 -11.98 -13.10 -16.02
CA ASP A 173 -10.72 -12.36 -15.82
C ASP A 173 -10.89 -11.06 -15.02
N ILE A 174 -12.12 -10.54 -14.92
CA ILE A 174 -12.41 -9.27 -14.25
C ILE A 174 -13.51 -9.46 -13.21
N LYS A 175 -13.28 -8.97 -11.99
CA LYS A 175 -14.24 -9.08 -10.89
C LYS A 175 -14.55 -7.72 -10.28
N ILE A 176 -15.83 -7.41 -10.11
CA ILE A 176 -16.27 -6.29 -9.26
C ILE A 176 -16.14 -6.74 -7.79
N VAL A 177 -15.18 -6.17 -7.05
CA VAL A 177 -14.92 -6.52 -5.64
C VAL A 177 -15.73 -5.66 -4.69
N VAL A 178 -15.94 -4.39 -5.02
CA VAL A 178 -16.64 -3.44 -4.15
C VAL A 178 -17.48 -2.48 -4.98
N LYS A 179 -18.70 -2.20 -4.49
CA LYS A 179 -19.56 -1.12 -4.96
C LYS A 179 -19.75 -0.11 -3.83
N LEU A 180 -19.20 1.09 -3.98
CA LEU A 180 -19.31 2.16 -3.01
C LEU A 180 -20.33 3.18 -3.51
N LYS A 181 -21.24 3.65 -2.66
CA LYS A 181 -22.15 4.73 -3.01
C LYS A 181 -21.35 5.99 -3.34
N SER A 182 -21.69 6.67 -4.44
CA SER A 182 -21.15 7.98 -4.77
C SER A 182 -21.96 9.09 -4.09
N ALA A 183 -21.39 10.30 -4.03
CA ALA A 183 -22.12 11.50 -3.64
C ALA A 183 -23.19 11.89 -4.68
N VAL A 184 -23.00 11.47 -5.93
CA VAL A 184 -24.00 11.64 -6.99
C VAL A 184 -25.08 10.57 -6.82
N LYS A 185 -26.35 11.00 -6.78
CA LYS A 185 -27.51 10.12 -6.64
C LYS A 185 -27.49 9.05 -7.74
N ASP A 186 -27.76 7.80 -7.37
CA ASP A 186 -27.84 6.63 -8.26
C ASP A 186 -26.51 6.25 -8.97
N HIS A 187 -25.40 6.89 -8.60
CA HIS A 187 -24.06 6.54 -9.07
C HIS A 187 -23.24 5.82 -7.99
N HIS A 188 -22.31 4.97 -8.44
CA HIS A 188 -21.44 4.17 -7.59
C HIS A 188 -19.98 4.27 -8.05
N ASN A 189 -19.06 4.15 -7.11
CA ASN A 189 -17.66 3.89 -7.41
C ASN A 189 -17.43 2.38 -7.36
N LEU A 190 -16.93 1.80 -8.44
CA LEU A 190 -16.67 0.38 -8.57
C LEU A 190 -15.18 0.12 -8.38
N VAL A 191 -14.84 -0.92 -7.60
CA VAL A 191 -13.48 -1.45 -7.55
C VAL A 191 -13.46 -2.74 -8.34
N LEU A 192 -12.76 -2.72 -9.47
CA LEU A 192 -12.49 -3.88 -10.29
C LEU A 192 -11.16 -4.50 -9.86
N GLU A 193 -11.12 -5.82 -9.84
CA GLU A 193 -9.91 -6.62 -9.69
C GLU A 193 -9.71 -7.41 -10.98
N VAL A 194 -8.49 -7.41 -11.51
CA VAL A 194 -8.14 -8.07 -12.77
C VAL A 194 -7.24 -9.25 -12.44
N ALA A 195 -7.67 -10.47 -12.79
CA ALA A 195 -6.90 -11.68 -12.58
C ALA A 195 -5.64 -11.68 -13.48
N GLU A 196 -4.54 -12.23 -12.97
CA GLU A 196 -3.40 -12.51 -13.82
C GLU A 196 -3.74 -13.65 -14.78
N LYS A 197 -3.77 -13.35 -16.07
CA LYS A 197 -3.94 -14.37 -17.10
C LYS A 197 -2.74 -15.29 -17.06
N THR A 198 -2.95 -16.53 -16.61
CA THR A 198 -1.90 -17.55 -16.67
C THR A 198 -1.65 -17.85 -18.15
N PRO A 199 -0.43 -17.75 -18.67
CA PRO A 199 -0.18 -18.08 -20.06
C PRO A 199 -0.55 -19.55 -20.29
N SER A 200 -1.52 -19.79 -21.16
CA SER A 200 -1.83 -21.11 -21.69
C SER A 200 -0.59 -21.65 -22.40
N GLY A 201 0.04 -22.66 -21.80
CA GLY A 201 1.19 -23.36 -22.39
C GLY A 201 0.82 -24.18 -23.62
#